data_AF-X0XGG3-F1
#
_entry.id   AF-X0XGG3-F1
#
_cell.length_a   1.000
_cell.length_b   1.000
_cell.length_c   1.000
_cell.angle_alpha   90.00
_cell.angle_beta   90.00
_cell.angle_gamma   90.00
#
_symmetry.space_group_name_H-M   'P 1'
#
loop_
_entity.id
_entity.type
_entity.pdbx_description
1 polymer ?
#
loop_
_entity_poly.entity_id
_entity_poly.type
_entity_poly.pdbx_seq_one_letter_code
_entity_poly.pdbx_strand_id
1 'polypeptide(L)'
;MIMLAAPPDKFARALIIEPIVLGHENVSTVVERGPAAGGVSEGLRVNVDPVIACAARGLAPCPSCREGQMCACWNVAEGEAKLGFSIGHSATVGGSWSDSFVAHVSQLIPVPDGLSDEQAVLVDPLSCSVHTVLRRPPGPQDQDVLVMGCGVIGLGIIEFLRAWGFKGRLFAIARHRFQKGLALHLGADEAWDRADLKEKDVFTRVGELFGITPIKGSCGKKILLGGVDLVYDGVGNRNSVEDSLRLVRPQGTVMI
;
A
#
# COMPACT_ATOMS: atom_id res chain seq x y z
N MET A 1 -36.45 -5.31 -20.08
CA MET A 1 -35.44 -4.55 -19.30
C MET A 1 -34.89 -5.51 -18.27
N ILE A 2 -33.65 -5.99 -18.45
CA ILE A 2 -33.06 -6.99 -17.56
C ILE A 2 -32.07 -6.26 -16.67
N MET A 3 -32.33 -6.28 -15.37
CA MET A 3 -31.41 -5.79 -14.35
C MET A 3 -30.53 -6.97 -13.94
N LEU A 4 -29.23 -6.89 -14.24
CA LEU A 4 -28.25 -7.88 -13.84
C LEU A 4 -27.56 -7.40 -12.57
N ALA A 5 -27.54 -8.23 -11.53
CA ALA A 5 -26.77 -7.97 -10.32
C ALA A 5 -25.28 -8.21 -10.60
N ALA A 6 -24.44 -7.19 -10.38
CA ALA A 6 -23.02 -7.43 -10.17
C ALA A 6 -22.86 -8.12 -8.80
N PRO A 7 -22.09 -9.22 -8.67
CA PRO A 7 -21.84 -9.81 -7.36
C PRO A 7 -21.19 -8.74 -6.47
N PRO A 8 -21.62 -8.61 -5.19
CA PRO A 8 -21.04 -7.66 -4.28
C PRO A 8 -19.63 -8.14 -3.96
N ASP A 9 -18.65 -7.59 -4.65
CA ASP A 9 -17.31 -7.55 -4.09
C ASP A 9 -17.22 -6.34 -3.16
N LYS A 10 -16.32 -6.47 -2.18
CA LYS A 10 -15.56 -5.42 -1.48
C LYS A 10 -16.05 -5.09 -0.07
N PHE A 11 -15.33 -5.65 0.92
CA PHE A 11 -15.23 -5.17 2.30
C PHE A 11 -15.27 -3.64 2.44
N ALA A 12 -14.63 -2.91 1.52
CA ALA A 12 -14.68 -1.44 1.49
C ALA A 12 -16.10 -0.86 1.34
N ARG A 13 -16.98 -1.47 0.54
CA ARG A 13 -18.39 -1.03 0.40
C ARG A 13 -19.19 -1.21 1.69
N ALA A 14 -18.81 -2.16 2.54
CA ALA A 14 -19.44 -2.31 3.85
C ALA A 14 -19.07 -1.18 4.82
N LEU A 15 -18.05 -0.38 4.49
CA LEU A 15 -17.53 0.70 5.34
C LEU A 15 -17.63 2.08 4.68
N ILE A 16 -18.31 2.21 3.54
CA ILE A 16 -18.48 3.48 2.80
C ILE A 16 -19.97 3.84 2.79
N ILE A 17 -20.29 5.07 3.17
CA ILE A 17 -21.64 5.64 3.05
C ILE A 17 -21.60 6.72 1.98
N GLU A 18 -22.50 6.65 0.99
CA GLU A 18 -22.68 7.67 -0.05
C GLU A 18 -23.70 8.75 0.39
N PRO A 19 -23.63 9.99 -0.13
CA PRO A 19 -22.66 10.50 -1.12
C PRO A 19 -21.29 10.79 -0.51
N ILE A 20 -20.22 10.64 -1.30
CA ILE A 20 -18.83 10.93 -0.89
C ILE A 20 -18.15 11.87 -1.88
N VAL A 21 -17.24 12.70 -1.36
CA VAL A 21 -16.20 13.37 -2.15
C VAL A 21 -14.94 12.53 -2.04
N LEU A 22 -14.33 12.14 -3.15
CA LEU A 22 -13.15 11.28 -3.17
C LEU A 22 -11.87 12.05 -2.80
N GLY A 23 -10.76 11.30 -2.68
CA GLY A 23 -9.43 11.84 -2.40
C GLY A 23 -8.98 11.59 -0.97
N HIS A 24 -7.76 11.07 -0.82
CA HIS A 24 -7.11 10.82 0.47
C HIS A 24 -5.60 11.11 0.43
N GLU A 25 -4.97 10.99 -0.73
CA GLU A 25 -3.63 11.51 -0.98
C GLU A 25 -3.73 13.04 -1.14
N ASN A 26 -3.01 13.80 -0.31
CA ASN A 26 -3.18 15.25 -0.23
C ASN A 26 -1.93 15.97 0.26
N VAL A 27 -1.77 17.22 -0.19
CA VAL A 27 -0.96 18.26 0.44
C VAL A 27 -1.88 19.45 0.60
N SER A 28 -1.88 20.07 1.77
CA SER A 28 -2.87 21.08 2.13
C SER A 28 -2.24 22.17 2.96
N THR A 29 -2.91 23.32 3.02
CA THR A 29 -2.54 24.44 3.90
C THR A 29 -3.67 24.67 4.88
N VAL A 30 -3.35 24.85 6.16
CA VAL A 30 -4.35 25.18 7.18
C VAL A 30 -4.87 26.59 6.93
N VAL A 31 -6.15 26.73 6.61
CA VAL A 31 -6.79 28.03 6.35
C VAL A 31 -7.68 28.52 7.50
N GLU A 32 -8.15 27.61 8.35
CA GLU A 32 -8.97 27.91 9.52
C GLU A 32 -8.78 26.79 10.55
N ARG A 33 -8.99 27.08 11.84
CA ARG A 33 -8.95 26.09 12.91
C ARG A 33 -10.12 26.22 13.88
N GLY A 34 -10.62 25.08 14.35
CA GLY A 34 -11.58 25.04 15.44
C GLY A 34 -10.95 25.46 16.79
N PRO A 35 -11.74 25.89 17.78
CA PRO A 35 -11.23 26.31 19.09
C PRO A 35 -10.41 25.24 19.82
N ALA A 36 -10.73 23.96 19.60
CA ALA A 36 -10.06 22.81 20.21
C ALA A 36 -8.78 22.37 19.47
N ALA A 37 -8.47 22.94 18.31
CA ALA A 37 -7.31 22.58 17.48
C ALA A 37 -6.02 23.29 17.94
N GLY A 38 -5.71 23.17 19.23
CA GLY A 38 -4.54 23.82 19.84
C GLY A 38 -3.22 23.45 19.16
N GLY A 39 -2.32 24.42 19.02
CA GLY A 39 -0.95 24.22 18.51
C GLY A 39 -0.79 24.24 16.99
N VAL A 40 -1.89 24.29 16.21
CA VAL A 40 -1.84 24.38 14.75
C VAL A 40 -1.97 25.83 14.31
N SER A 41 -1.06 26.29 13.44
CA SER A 41 -1.07 27.65 12.89
C SER A 41 -1.72 27.67 11.50
N GLU A 42 -2.48 28.73 11.21
CA GLU A 42 -2.89 29.03 9.83
C GLU A 42 -1.65 29.26 8.95
N GLY A 43 -1.74 28.88 7.68
CA GLY A 43 -0.61 28.86 6.75
C GLY A 43 0.31 27.65 6.89
N LEU A 44 0.12 26.80 7.91
CA LEU A 44 0.90 25.57 8.04
C LEU A 44 0.59 24.61 6.89
N ARG A 45 1.64 24.18 6.20
CA ARG A 45 1.58 23.17 5.16
C ARG A 45 1.61 21.77 5.77
N VAL A 46 0.65 20.94 5.43
CA VAL A 46 0.43 19.62 6.02
C VAL A 46 0.06 18.57 4.98
N ASN A 47 0.49 17.33 5.20
CA ASN A 47 -0.24 16.16 4.73
C ASN A 47 -1.30 15.81 5.79
N VAL A 48 -2.47 15.39 5.35
CA VAL A 48 -3.47 14.78 6.24
C VAL A 48 -3.34 13.26 6.13
N ASP A 49 -2.96 12.59 7.22
CA ASP A 49 -3.10 11.13 7.34
C ASP A 49 -4.58 10.79 7.14
N PRO A 50 -4.92 9.99 6.12
CA PRO A 50 -6.30 9.79 5.78
C PRO A 50 -7.06 9.00 6.84
N VAL A 51 -6.38 8.25 7.72
CA VAL A 51 -7.00 7.36 8.70
C VAL A 51 -7.82 8.12 9.74
N ILE A 52 -9.11 7.77 9.83
CA ILE A 52 -10.03 8.30 10.85
C ILE A 52 -10.03 7.34 12.06
N ALA A 53 -9.03 7.51 12.94
CA ALA A 53 -8.85 6.71 14.16
C ALA A 53 -9.67 7.25 15.36
N CYS A 54 -9.55 6.60 16.54
CA CYS A 54 -10.35 6.95 17.73
C CYS A 54 -10.28 8.44 18.13
N ALA A 55 -9.10 9.06 18.05
CA ALA A 55 -8.93 10.47 18.40
C ALA A 55 -9.78 11.39 17.50
N ALA A 56 -9.74 11.17 16.18
CA ALA A 56 -10.55 11.90 15.20
C ALA A 56 -12.06 11.64 15.33
N ARG A 57 -12.46 10.62 16.12
CA ARG A 57 -13.86 10.26 16.39
C ARG A 57 -14.39 10.78 17.72
N GLY A 58 -13.54 11.44 18.52
CA GLY A 58 -13.87 11.84 19.89
C GLY A 58 -13.98 10.65 20.86
N LEU A 59 -13.32 9.53 20.56
CA LEU A 59 -13.41 8.29 21.35
C LEU A 59 -12.12 8.02 22.12
N ALA A 60 -12.25 7.33 23.26
CA ALA A 60 -11.11 6.74 23.95
C ALA A 60 -10.38 5.72 23.04
N PRO A 61 -9.04 5.60 23.14
CA PRO A 61 -8.28 4.75 22.23
C PRO A 61 -8.63 3.27 22.42
N CYS A 62 -9.00 2.59 21.33
CA CYS A 62 -9.16 1.13 21.29
C CYS A 62 -7.79 0.41 21.42
N PRO A 63 -7.73 -0.94 21.56
CA PRO A 63 -6.47 -1.67 21.65
C PRO A 63 -5.43 -1.29 20.58
N SER A 64 -5.80 -1.31 19.30
CA SER A 64 -4.88 -0.90 18.22
C SER A 64 -4.41 0.55 18.35
N CYS A 65 -5.32 1.49 18.64
CA CYS A 65 -4.96 2.89 18.80
C CYS A 65 -4.02 3.13 20.00
N ARG A 66 -4.16 2.37 21.09
CA ARG A 66 -3.25 2.44 22.25
C ARG A 66 -1.83 1.97 21.91
N GLU A 67 -1.70 1.06 20.94
CA GLU A 67 -0.42 0.54 20.46
C GLU A 67 0.15 1.34 19.28
N GLY A 68 -0.45 2.48 18.92
CA GLY A 68 0.00 3.27 17.78
C GLY A 68 -0.38 2.68 16.40
N GLN A 69 -1.30 1.72 16.36
CA GLN A 69 -1.77 1.05 15.13
C GLN A 69 -3.07 1.69 14.64
N MET A 70 -3.02 2.98 14.30
CA MET A 70 -4.21 3.76 13.89
C MET A 70 -4.92 3.16 12.68
N CYS A 71 -4.17 2.63 11.71
CA CYS A 71 -4.69 1.98 10.51
C CYS A 71 -5.54 0.73 10.79
N ALA A 72 -5.44 0.16 12.00
CA ALA A 72 -6.22 -0.99 12.45
C ALA A 72 -7.21 -0.61 13.58
N CYS A 73 -7.69 0.64 13.60
CA CYS A 73 -8.69 1.10 14.55
C CYS A 73 -9.94 0.20 14.56
N TRP A 74 -10.48 -0.13 15.72
CA TRP A 74 -11.67 -0.99 15.85
C TRP A 74 -12.99 -0.21 15.76
N ASN A 75 -12.93 1.10 15.97
CA ASN A 75 -14.09 1.96 16.10
C ASN A 75 -14.46 2.65 14.77
N VAL A 76 -14.19 2.01 13.62
CA VAL A 76 -14.38 2.59 12.28
C VAL A 76 -15.85 2.92 11.93
N ALA A 77 -16.78 2.44 12.74
CA ALA A 77 -18.23 2.66 12.61
C ALA A 77 -18.81 3.58 13.69
N GLU A 78 -18.00 4.07 14.61
CA GLU A 78 -18.44 4.75 15.84
C GLU A 78 -18.03 6.24 15.86
N GLY A 79 -18.66 7.00 16.75
CA GLY A 79 -18.31 8.40 17.04
C GLY A 79 -18.78 9.38 15.96
N GLU A 80 -18.15 10.57 15.96
CA GLU A 80 -18.62 11.73 15.19
C GLU A 80 -18.51 11.56 13.66
N ALA A 81 -17.49 10.83 13.20
CA ALA A 81 -17.24 10.58 11.77
C ALA A 81 -18.08 9.44 11.16
N LYS A 82 -19.00 8.84 11.96
CA LYS A 82 -19.83 7.67 11.59
C LYS A 82 -18.99 6.56 10.91
N LEU A 83 -19.61 5.78 10.02
CA LEU A 83 -18.94 4.72 9.25
C LEU A 83 -18.02 5.31 8.17
N GLY A 84 -16.75 4.91 8.21
CA GLY A 84 -15.73 5.28 7.23
C GLY A 84 -14.35 5.30 7.86
N PHE A 85 -13.41 4.51 7.36
CA PHE A 85 -12.08 4.37 7.97
C PHE A 85 -11.08 5.45 7.53
N SER A 86 -11.42 6.23 6.50
CA SER A 86 -10.53 7.18 5.84
C SER A 86 -11.29 8.41 5.38
N ILE A 87 -10.61 9.57 5.30
CA ILE A 87 -11.12 10.72 4.52
C ILE A 87 -11.39 10.26 3.09
N GLY A 88 -12.40 10.85 2.45
CA GLY A 88 -12.84 10.45 1.11
C GLY A 88 -13.55 9.09 1.01
N HIS A 89 -13.76 8.41 2.14
CA HIS A 89 -14.54 7.17 2.27
C HIS A 89 -15.70 7.30 3.27
N SER A 90 -15.99 8.51 3.75
CA SER A 90 -17.09 8.81 4.69
C SER A 90 -18.02 9.85 4.09
N ALA A 91 -19.34 9.68 4.27
CA ALA A 91 -20.32 10.70 3.94
C ALA A 91 -20.23 11.94 4.85
N THR A 92 -19.57 11.83 6.01
CA THR A 92 -19.51 12.90 7.01
C THR A 92 -18.18 13.65 7.02
N VAL A 93 -17.12 13.05 6.46
CA VAL A 93 -15.79 13.65 6.35
C VAL A 93 -15.41 13.68 4.88
N GLY A 94 -15.36 14.89 4.31
CA GLY A 94 -15.02 15.11 2.90
C GLY A 94 -13.64 14.58 2.54
N GLY A 95 -13.46 14.22 1.26
CA GLY A 95 -12.16 13.82 0.70
C GLY A 95 -11.36 15.01 0.17
N SER A 96 -10.09 14.75 -0.15
CA SER A 96 -9.13 15.79 -0.56
C SER A 96 -9.30 16.31 -1.99
N TRP A 97 -10.20 15.75 -2.81
CA TRP A 97 -10.49 16.26 -4.16
C TRP A 97 -11.54 17.38 -4.14
N SER A 98 -11.46 18.25 -3.14
CA SER A 98 -12.28 19.45 -2.98
C SER A 98 -11.39 20.67 -2.71
N ASP A 99 -11.95 21.87 -2.92
CA ASP A 99 -11.25 23.13 -2.62
C ASP A 99 -10.89 23.26 -1.13
N SER A 100 -11.65 22.59 -0.26
CA SER A 100 -11.38 22.50 1.17
C SER A 100 -12.00 21.23 1.76
N PHE A 101 -11.39 20.68 2.80
CA PHE A 101 -11.92 19.57 3.59
C PHE A 101 -11.48 19.71 5.05
N VAL A 102 -12.10 18.94 5.94
CA VAL A 102 -11.84 18.99 7.38
C VAL A 102 -11.06 17.76 7.83
N ALA A 103 -10.12 17.95 8.75
CA ALA A 103 -9.34 16.89 9.36
C ALA A 103 -9.17 17.17 10.85
N HIS A 104 -9.04 16.11 11.65
CA HIS A 104 -8.71 16.25 13.06
C HIS A 104 -7.22 16.59 13.22
N VAL A 105 -6.85 17.35 14.25
CA VAL A 105 -5.44 17.74 14.50
C VAL A 105 -4.49 16.55 14.63
N SER A 106 -4.99 15.39 15.05
CA SER A 106 -4.20 14.15 15.13
C SER A 106 -3.82 13.56 13.77
N GLN A 107 -4.43 14.02 12.69
CA GLN A 107 -4.16 13.58 11.32
C GLN A 107 -3.16 14.50 10.61
N LEU A 108 -2.83 15.66 11.19
CA LEU A 108 -1.97 16.63 10.54
C LEU A 108 -0.50 16.24 10.69
N ILE A 109 0.16 16.04 9.56
CA ILE A 109 1.60 15.80 9.45
C ILE A 109 2.23 17.01 8.77
N PRO A 110 3.00 17.85 9.48
CA PRO A 110 3.66 19.01 8.87
C PRO A 110 4.57 18.61 7.71
N VAL A 111 4.45 19.32 6.58
CA VAL A 111 5.34 19.09 5.43
C VAL A 111 6.60 19.92 5.60
N PRO A 112 7.80 19.31 5.53
CA PRO A 112 9.06 20.04 5.53
C PRO A 112 9.16 21.05 4.37
N ASP A 113 9.73 22.23 4.63
CA ASP A 113 9.91 23.30 3.63
C ASP A 113 10.69 22.85 2.39
N GLY A 114 11.57 21.85 2.53
CA GLY A 114 12.40 21.34 1.44
C GLY A 114 11.70 20.37 0.47
N LEU A 115 10.48 19.91 0.77
CA LEU A 115 9.72 19.05 -0.14
C LEU A 115 8.82 19.90 -1.04
N SER A 116 8.78 19.59 -2.34
CA SER A 116 7.74 20.13 -3.24
C SER A 116 6.39 19.48 -2.95
N ASP A 117 5.29 20.03 -3.48
CA ASP A 117 3.96 19.44 -3.30
C ASP A 117 3.83 18.09 -4.03
N GLU A 118 4.49 17.93 -5.18
CA GLU A 118 4.55 16.66 -5.90
C GLU A 118 5.29 15.57 -5.11
N GLN A 119 6.26 15.95 -4.27
CA GLN A 119 6.93 15.01 -3.39
C GLN A 119 6.09 14.72 -2.14
N ALA A 120 5.52 15.77 -1.55
CA ALA A 120 4.76 15.64 -0.33
C ALA A 120 3.47 14.83 -0.54
N VAL A 121 2.82 14.92 -1.71
CA VAL A 121 1.60 14.13 -1.99
C VAL A 121 1.89 12.62 -2.00
N LEU A 122 3.13 12.22 -2.32
CA LEU A 122 3.56 10.82 -2.32
C LEU A 122 3.76 10.24 -0.91
N VAL A 123 3.72 11.05 0.15
CA VAL A 123 3.91 10.58 1.52
C VAL A 123 2.89 9.50 1.88
N ASP A 124 1.62 9.66 1.50
CA ASP A 124 0.57 8.68 1.78
C ASP A 124 0.84 7.31 1.11
N PRO A 125 0.98 7.22 -0.23
CA PRO A 125 1.23 5.94 -0.87
C PRO A 125 2.59 5.34 -0.50
N LEU A 126 3.63 6.15 -0.29
CA LEU A 126 4.94 5.64 0.15
C LEU A 126 4.91 5.15 1.61
N SER A 127 4.06 5.73 2.47
CA SER A 127 3.88 5.24 3.83
C SER A 127 3.34 3.81 3.84
N CYS A 128 2.49 3.43 2.88
CA CYS A 128 2.03 2.06 2.69
C CYS A 128 3.20 1.13 2.33
N SER A 129 4.05 1.53 1.38
CA SER A 129 5.25 0.77 1.01
C SER A 129 6.19 0.55 2.19
N VAL A 130 6.47 1.62 2.93
CA VAL A 130 7.31 1.60 4.14
C VAL A 130 6.68 0.70 5.20
N HIS A 131 5.38 0.84 5.46
CA HIS A 131 4.66 0.01 6.43
C HIS A 131 4.81 -1.48 6.12
N THR A 132 4.58 -1.89 4.86
CA THR A 132 4.66 -3.29 4.45
C THR A 132 6.08 -3.84 4.65
N VAL A 133 7.12 -3.09 4.28
CA VAL A 133 8.51 -3.50 4.51
C VAL A 133 8.82 -3.56 6.01
N LEU A 134 8.40 -2.59 6.81
CA LEU A 134 8.67 -2.57 8.26
C LEU A 134 7.92 -3.65 9.04
N ARG A 135 6.77 -4.13 8.53
CA ARG A 135 6.03 -5.25 9.13
C ARG A 135 6.77 -6.57 8.98
N ARG A 136 7.52 -6.74 7.90
CA ARG A 136 8.48 -7.84 7.72
C ARG A 136 9.71 -7.34 6.98
N PRO A 137 10.69 -6.76 7.68
CA PRO A 137 11.91 -6.27 7.04
C PRO A 137 12.77 -7.47 6.67
N PRO A 138 13.48 -7.47 5.51
CA PRO A 138 14.39 -8.55 5.18
C PRO A 138 15.45 -8.74 6.27
N GLY A 139 15.60 -9.97 6.76
CA GLY A 139 16.62 -10.33 7.73
C GLY A 139 17.91 -10.78 7.04
N PRO A 140 18.98 -11.08 7.81
CA PRO A 140 20.27 -11.49 7.25
C PRO A 140 20.22 -12.76 6.38
N GLN A 141 19.22 -13.62 6.58
CA GLN A 141 19.04 -14.85 5.81
C GLN A 141 18.22 -14.66 4.55
N ASP A 142 17.50 -13.54 4.41
CA ASP A 142 16.76 -13.26 3.20
C ASP A 142 17.73 -12.67 2.17
N GLN A 143 18.05 -13.45 1.15
CA GLN A 143 18.96 -13.06 0.07
C GLN A 143 18.21 -12.72 -1.21
N ASP A 144 16.96 -13.18 -1.33
CA ASP A 144 16.15 -13.09 -2.53
C ASP A 144 14.76 -12.53 -2.23
N VAL A 145 14.48 -11.34 -2.75
CA VAL A 145 13.19 -10.66 -2.59
C VAL A 145 12.54 -10.46 -3.95
N LEU A 146 11.25 -10.77 -4.06
CA LEU A 146 10.43 -10.51 -5.24
C LEU A 146 9.36 -9.47 -4.92
N VAL A 147 9.26 -8.42 -5.73
CA VAL A 147 8.16 -7.45 -5.68
C VAL A 147 7.19 -7.72 -6.83
N MET A 148 5.97 -8.13 -6.48
CA MET A 148 4.90 -8.34 -7.45
C MET A 148 4.19 -7.00 -7.67
N GLY A 149 4.21 -6.51 -8.91
CA GLY A 149 3.62 -5.23 -9.27
C GLY A 149 4.59 -4.06 -9.12
N CYS A 150 4.63 -3.21 -10.14
CA CYS A 150 5.45 -2.00 -10.17
C CYS A 150 4.55 -0.76 -10.32
N GLY A 151 3.46 -0.70 -9.55
CA GLY A 151 2.71 0.53 -9.29
C GLY A 151 3.40 1.37 -8.20
N VAL A 152 2.78 2.48 -7.77
CA VAL A 152 3.37 3.38 -6.75
C VAL A 152 3.82 2.62 -5.49
N ILE A 153 2.99 1.70 -5.00
CA ILE A 153 3.31 0.89 -3.81
C ILE A 153 4.53 -0.03 -4.06
N GLY A 154 4.53 -0.78 -5.17
CA GLY A 154 5.62 -1.70 -5.49
C GLY A 154 6.94 -0.97 -5.79
N LEU A 155 6.89 0.16 -6.49
CA LEU A 155 8.06 1.00 -6.73
C LEU A 155 8.60 1.59 -5.42
N GLY A 156 7.71 2.06 -4.53
CA GLY A 156 8.09 2.52 -3.20
C GLY A 156 8.70 1.42 -2.32
N ILE A 157 8.24 0.17 -2.46
CA ILE A 157 8.83 -0.98 -1.76
C ILE A 157 10.27 -1.21 -2.26
N ILE A 158 10.48 -1.18 -3.58
CA ILE A 158 11.81 -1.36 -4.18
C ILE A 158 12.78 -0.29 -3.67
N GLU A 159 12.37 0.97 -3.78
CA GLU A 159 13.19 2.11 -3.35
C GLU A 159 13.47 2.05 -1.84
N PHE A 160 12.46 1.79 -1.02
CA PHE A 160 12.61 1.71 0.42
C PHE A 160 13.46 0.52 0.87
N LEU A 161 13.37 -0.65 0.23
CA LEU A 161 14.23 -1.80 0.53
C LEU A 161 15.71 -1.43 0.36
N ARG A 162 16.05 -0.68 -0.70
CA ARG A 162 17.42 -0.21 -0.93
C ARG A 162 17.83 0.85 0.07
N ALA A 163 16.97 1.82 0.37
CA ALA A 163 17.21 2.83 1.40
C ALA A 163 17.39 2.22 2.81
N TRP A 164 16.63 1.15 3.11
CA TRP A 164 16.73 0.36 4.34
C TRP A 164 18.04 -0.44 4.44
N GLY A 165 18.77 -0.57 3.33
CA GLY A 165 20.07 -1.24 3.29
C GLY A 165 20.02 -2.69 2.84
N PHE A 166 18.90 -3.18 2.27
CA PHE A 166 18.83 -4.53 1.70
C PHE A 166 19.84 -4.68 0.54
N LYS A 167 20.78 -5.62 0.67
CA LYS A 167 21.85 -5.90 -0.30
C LYS A 167 21.66 -7.20 -1.09
N GLY A 168 20.62 -7.97 -0.78
CA GLY A 168 20.29 -9.18 -1.54
C GLY A 168 19.76 -8.86 -2.94
N ARG A 169 19.45 -9.90 -3.69
CA ARG A 169 18.86 -9.81 -5.03
C ARG A 169 17.41 -9.36 -4.91
N LEU A 170 17.04 -8.35 -5.68
CA LEU A 170 15.72 -7.75 -5.71
C LEU A 170 15.13 -7.87 -7.11
N PHE A 171 14.14 -8.74 -7.24
CA PHE A 171 13.41 -9.00 -8.48
C PHE A 171 12.10 -8.23 -8.48
N ALA A 172 11.62 -7.78 -9.66
CA ALA A 172 10.35 -7.08 -9.77
C ALA A 172 9.52 -7.52 -10.98
N ILE A 173 8.20 -7.55 -10.82
CA ILE A 173 7.27 -7.82 -11.92
C ILE A 173 6.45 -6.58 -12.22
N ALA A 174 6.53 -6.12 -13.46
CA ALA A 174 5.84 -4.96 -13.97
C ALA A 174 4.71 -5.36 -14.93
N ARG A 175 3.67 -4.53 -15.02
CA ARG A 175 2.66 -4.68 -16.08
C ARG A 175 3.12 -4.04 -17.39
N HIS A 176 3.79 -2.91 -17.28
CA HIS A 176 4.20 -2.07 -18.40
C HIS A 176 5.71 -1.84 -18.45
N ARG A 177 6.26 -1.67 -19.66
CA ARG A 177 7.70 -1.47 -19.88
C ARG A 177 8.27 -0.26 -19.15
N PHE A 178 7.51 0.84 -19.05
CA PHE A 178 7.97 2.02 -18.31
C PHE A 178 8.11 1.74 -16.81
N GLN A 179 7.21 0.94 -16.23
CA GLN A 179 7.28 0.53 -14.82
C GLN A 179 8.47 -0.39 -14.57
N LYS A 180 8.78 -1.30 -15.50
CA LYS A 180 10.03 -2.07 -15.48
C LYS A 180 11.25 -1.16 -15.47
N GLY A 181 11.28 -0.14 -16.33
CA GLY A 181 12.36 0.85 -16.36
C GLY A 181 12.54 1.59 -15.04
N LEU A 182 11.42 2.02 -14.43
CA LEU A 182 11.43 2.65 -13.11
C LEU A 182 11.89 1.70 -11.99
N ALA A 183 11.42 0.45 -11.99
CA ALA A 183 11.84 -0.55 -11.00
C ALA A 183 13.36 -0.76 -11.02
N LEU A 184 13.96 -0.88 -12.21
CA LEU A 184 15.41 -0.99 -12.36
C LEU A 184 16.13 0.29 -11.89
N HIS A 185 15.60 1.46 -12.26
CA HIS A 185 16.16 2.74 -11.84
C HIS A 185 16.16 2.93 -10.31
N LEU A 186 15.10 2.47 -9.63
CA LEU A 186 14.94 2.54 -8.18
C LEU A 186 15.70 1.44 -7.43
N GLY A 187 16.34 0.51 -8.15
CA GLY A 187 17.30 -0.45 -7.58
C GLY A 187 16.87 -1.91 -7.56
N ALA A 188 15.85 -2.31 -8.32
CA ALA A 188 15.67 -3.73 -8.64
C ALA A 188 16.86 -4.21 -9.49
N ASP A 189 17.40 -5.39 -9.17
CA ASP A 189 18.50 -6.00 -9.92
C ASP A 189 18.01 -6.57 -11.27
N GLU A 190 16.80 -7.12 -11.26
CA GLU A 190 16.14 -7.62 -12.45
C GLU A 190 14.63 -7.36 -12.38
N ALA A 191 14.04 -6.94 -13.50
CA ALA A 191 12.62 -6.66 -13.58
C ALA A 191 12.05 -7.18 -14.91
N TRP A 192 10.84 -7.75 -14.85
CA TRP A 192 10.17 -8.33 -16.01
C TRP A 192 8.81 -7.69 -16.23
N ASP A 193 8.57 -7.23 -17.44
CA ASP A 193 7.25 -6.77 -17.87
C ASP A 193 6.45 -7.88 -18.58
N ARG A 194 5.23 -7.57 -19.02
CA ARG A 194 4.39 -8.52 -19.73
C ARG A 194 5.04 -9.10 -20.99
N ALA A 195 5.85 -8.34 -21.72
CA ALA A 195 6.51 -8.83 -22.93
C ALA A 195 7.60 -9.84 -22.57
N ASP A 196 8.41 -9.57 -21.54
CA ASP A 196 9.44 -10.51 -21.06
C ASP A 196 8.86 -11.84 -20.59
N LEU A 197 7.62 -11.80 -20.07
CA LEU A 197 6.90 -12.94 -19.50
C LEU A 197 5.99 -13.68 -20.50
N LYS A 198 5.94 -13.27 -21.78
CA LYS A 198 5.18 -13.98 -22.82
C LYS A 198 5.81 -15.32 -23.18
N GLU A 199 7.13 -15.35 -23.31
CA GLU A 199 7.88 -16.53 -23.74
C GLU A 199 8.18 -17.48 -22.59
N LYS A 200 8.52 -16.91 -21.43
CA LYS A 200 8.77 -17.63 -20.18
C LYS A 200 7.95 -16.98 -19.08
N ASP A 201 6.97 -17.70 -18.56
CA ASP A 201 6.22 -17.18 -17.42
C ASP A 201 7.10 -17.00 -16.18
N VAL A 202 6.54 -16.29 -15.19
CA VAL A 202 7.26 -15.96 -13.94
C VAL A 202 7.83 -17.19 -13.25
N PHE A 203 7.10 -18.30 -13.24
CA PHE A 203 7.55 -19.53 -12.59
C PHE A 203 8.78 -20.10 -13.28
N THR A 204 8.80 -20.09 -14.62
CA THR A 204 9.97 -20.52 -15.37
C THR A 204 11.17 -19.58 -15.14
N ARG A 205 10.97 -18.26 -15.12
CA ARG A 205 12.04 -17.28 -14.84
C ARG A 205 12.65 -17.48 -13.46
N VAL A 206 11.81 -17.51 -12.43
CA VAL A 206 12.25 -17.72 -11.05
C VAL A 206 12.88 -19.11 -10.92
N GLY A 207 12.28 -20.14 -11.52
CA GLY A 207 12.86 -21.48 -11.57
C GLY A 207 14.31 -21.49 -12.11
N GLU A 208 14.56 -20.81 -13.22
CA GLU A 208 15.90 -20.69 -13.82
C GLU A 208 16.92 -20.01 -12.87
N LEU A 209 16.50 -18.97 -12.13
CA LEU A 209 17.36 -18.27 -11.17
C LEU A 209 17.85 -19.15 -10.01
N PHE A 210 17.10 -20.21 -9.69
CA PHE A 210 17.38 -21.11 -8.57
C PHE A 210 17.72 -22.54 -9.01
N GLY A 211 17.75 -22.82 -10.32
CA GLY A 211 17.94 -24.18 -10.84
C GLY A 211 16.78 -25.13 -10.51
N ILE A 212 15.56 -24.60 -10.38
CA ILE A 212 14.34 -25.33 -10.02
C ILE A 212 13.44 -25.46 -11.24
N THR A 213 13.08 -26.69 -11.61
CA THR A 213 12.08 -26.92 -12.64
C THR A 213 10.67 -26.73 -12.07
N PRO A 214 9.84 -25.82 -12.63
CA PRO A 214 8.46 -25.65 -12.17
C PRO A 214 7.64 -26.92 -12.38
N ILE A 215 6.85 -27.29 -11.37
CA ILE A 215 5.96 -28.44 -11.43
C ILE A 215 4.55 -27.95 -11.69
N LYS A 216 3.82 -28.63 -12.58
CA LYS A 216 2.39 -28.38 -12.78
C LYS A 216 1.58 -29.29 -11.85
N GLY A 217 0.93 -28.68 -10.86
CA GLY A 217 0.07 -29.40 -9.91
C GLY A 217 -1.22 -29.92 -10.57
N SER A 218 -1.95 -30.77 -9.85
CA SER A 218 -3.24 -31.34 -10.29
C SER A 218 -4.31 -30.28 -10.58
N CYS A 219 -4.22 -29.10 -9.94
CA CYS A 219 -5.08 -27.94 -10.21
C CYS A 219 -4.69 -27.16 -11.50
N GLY A 220 -3.69 -27.62 -12.25
CA GLY A 220 -3.24 -27.00 -13.49
C GLY A 220 -2.34 -25.77 -13.31
N LYS A 221 -2.07 -25.35 -12.06
CA LYS A 221 -1.18 -24.23 -11.72
C LYS A 221 0.26 -24.70 -11.52
N LYS A 222 1.21 -23.83 -11.84
CA LYS A 222 2.64 -24.08 -11.60
C LYS A 222 3.01 -23.77 -10.15
N ILE A 223 3.96 -24.51 -9.60
CA ILE A 223 4.55 -24.28 -8.29
C ILE A 223 6.07 -24.50 -8.37
N LEU A 224 6.82 -23.77 -7.54
CA LEU A 224 8.23 -24.01 -7.29
C LEU A 224 8.41 -24.76 -5.96
N LEU A 225 9.24 -25.81 -5.96
CA LEU A 225 9.70 -26.45 -4.74
C LEU A 225 10.99 -25.75 -4.28
N GLY A 226 10.82 -24.56 -3.72
CA GLY A 226 11.86 -23.55 -3.46
C GLY A 226 11.38 -22.20 -3.99
N GLY A 227 12.28 -21.28 -4.28
CA GLY A 227 11.94 -19.93 -4.78
C GLY A 227 12.56 -18.84 -3.92
N VAL A 228 11.96 -17.64 -3.94
CA VAL A 228 12.48 -16.48 -3.21
C VAL A 228 12.18 -16.56 -1.71
N ASP A 229 12.98 -15.88 -0.88
CA ASP A 229 12.79 -15.84 0.57
C ASP A 229 11.54 -15.05 0.97
N LEU A 230 11.32 -13.93 0.27
CA LEU A 230 10.29 -12.95 0.61
C LEU A 230 9.63 -12.42 -0.65
N VAL A 231 8.30 -12.38 -0.64
CA VAL A 231 7.51 -11.74 -1.70
C VAL A 231 6.76 -10.56 -1.09
N TYR A 232 6.84 -9.39 -1.74
CA TYR A 232 5.97 -8.25 -1.48
C TYR A 232 4.98 -8.10 -2.63
N ASP A 233 3.69 -8.28 -2.37
CA ASP A 233 2.62 -8.15 -3.35
C ASP A 233 1.99 -6.76 -3.32
N GLY A 234 2.48 -5.87 -4.19
CA GLY A 234 1.92 -4.53 -4.41
C GLY A 234 0.78 -4.48 -5.44
N VAL A 235 0.20 -5.62 -5.83
CA VAL A 235 -0.94 -5.71 -6.76
C VAL A 235 -2.24 -6.01 -6.01
N GLY A 236 -2.20 -6.92 -5.04
CA GLY A 236 -3.33 -7.21 -4.15
C GLY A 236 -4.55 -7.83 -4.83
N ASN A 237 -4.39 -8.57 -5.93
CA ASN A 237 -5.48 -9.29 -6.57
C ASN A 237 -5.34 -10.81 -6.38
N ARG A 238 -6.42 -11.56 -6.64
CA ARG A 238 -6.43 -13.02 -6.46
C ARG A 238 -5.25 -13.73 -7.14
N ASN A 239 -4.93 -13.35 -8.38
CA ASN A 239 -3.88 -14.03 -9.15
C ASN A 239 -2.49 -13.71 -8.60
N SER A 240 -2.22 -12.44 -8.27
CA SER A 240 -0.91 -12.06 -7.73
C SER A 240 -0.64 -12.72 -6.39
N VAL A 241 -1.66 -12.81 -5.52
CA VAL A 241 -1.55 -13.46 -4.21
C VAL A 241 -1.33 -14.96 -4.38
N GLU A 242 -2.10 -15.62 -5.25
CA GLU A 242 -1.90 -17.05 -5.54
C GLU A 242 -0.52 -17.34 -6.12
N ASP A 243 -0.02 -16.50 -7.01
CA ASP A 243 1.30 -16.69 -7.62
C ASP A 243 2.41 -16.42 -6.59
N SER A 244 2.27 -15.38 -5.75
CA SER A 244 3.20 -15.07 -4.65
C SER A 244 3.41 -16.27 -3.72
N LEU A 245 2.33 -16.93 -3.31
CA LEU A 245 2.36 -18.13 -2.45
C LEU A 245 3.04 -19.34 -3.11
N ARG A 246 3.15 -19.36 -4.43
CA ARG A 246 3.75 -20.47 -5.20
C ARG A 246 5.17 -20.15 -5.71
N LEU A 247 5.60 -18.88 -5.57
CA LEU A 247 6.93 -18.38 -5.92
C LEU A 247 7.84 -18.22 -4.69
N VAL A 248 7.24 -18.06 -3.51
CA VAL A 248 7.96 -18.06 -2.24
C VAL A 248 8.41 -19.48 -1.87
N ARG A 249 9.63 -19.61 -1.34
CA ARG A 249 10.14 -20.91 -0.88
C ARG A 249 9.40 -21.43 0.35
N PRO A 250 9.52 -22.74 0.68
CA PRO A 250 9.08 -23.26 1.97
C PRO A 250 9.66 -22.43 3.13
N GLN A 251 8.79 -22.07 4.08
CA GLN A 251 9.10 -21.18 5.22
C GLN A 251 9.50 -19.74 4.84
N GLY A 252 9.37 -19.34 3.58
CA GLY A 252 9.45 -17.94 3.21
C GLY A 252 8.16 -17.18 3.57
N THR A 253 8.16 -15.87 3.34
CA THR A 253 7.03 -14.99 3.71
C THR A 253 6.45 -14.28 2.50
N VAL A 254 5.13 -14.09 2.49
CA VAL A 254 4.45 -13.21 1.54
C VAL A 254 3.82 -12.07 2.32
N MET A 255 4.13 -10.84 1.93
CA MET A 255 3.53 -9.62 2.43
C MET A 255 2.58 -9.08 1.35
N ILE A 256 1.38 -8.69 1.74
CA ILE A 256 0.31 -8.17 0.85
C ILE A 256 -0.11 -6.80 1.40
#